data_AF-A0A1J4ZD63-F1
#
_entry.id   AF-A0A1J4ZD63-F1
#
_cell.length_a   1.000
_cell.length_b   1.000
_cell.length_c   1.000
_cell.angle_alpha   90.00
_cell.angle_beta   90.00
_cell.angle_gamma   90.00
#
_symmetry.space_group_name_H-M   'P 1'
#
loop_
_entity.id
_entity.type
_entity.pdbx_description
1 polymer ?
#
loop_
_entity_poly.entity_id
_entity_poly.type
_entity_poly.pdbx_seq_one_letter_code
_entity_poly.pdbx_strand_id
1 'polypeptide(L)'
;MTEHASEWLNAYLDGELGGLRQRQVEQHLERCAACRAELEALRGLSALLRETPPAAEFTPTGRFVTNLMLSLPRHPDASQPRKAASLGWWLAPAGLLGAWFFLRTVLTLTGVFTAADATGLLKQANAWFTGGQPQAAWFVAITSLFGSQMSAAQQSTLSLFNQVSVFGGDLFSGFLWQAAIVLLYWVWLAAWWFRHAPRPMKIIF
;
A
#
# COMPACT_ATOMS: atom_id res chain seq x y z
N MET A 1 51.61 -22.93 26.67
CA MET A 1 51.03 -21.60 26.40
C MET A 1 50.14 -21.26 27.57
N THR A 2 50.63 -20.43 28.48
CA THR A 2 49.90 -20.01 29.69
C THR A 2 48.92 -18.92 29.28
N GLU A 3 47.74 -19.31 28.79
CA GLU A 3 46.61 -18.38 28.68
C GLU A 3 46.28 -17.88 30.09
N HIS A 4 46.59 -16.62 30.34
CA HIS A 4 46.21 -15.94 31.57
C HIS A 4 44.69 -15.77 31.59
N ALA A 5 44.06 -16.00 32.73
CA ALA A 5 42.61 -15.84 32.88
C ALA A 5 42.16 -14.37 33.04
N SER A 6 42.99 -13.39 32.65
CA SER A 6 42.81 -11.95 32.93
C SER A 6 41.48 -11.40 32.43
N GLU A 7 41.01 -11.86 31.27
CA GLU A 7 39.70 -11.48 30.71
C GLU A 7 38.51 -11.84 31.61
N TRP A 8 38.66 -12.89 32.43
CA TRP A 8 37.59 -13.40 33.27
C TRP A 8 37.68 -12.93 34.73
N LEU A 9 38.78 -12.28 35.14
CA LEU A 9 38.97 -11.84 36.54
C LEU A 9 37.97 -10.77 36.97
N ASN A 10 37.59 -9.85 36.08
CA ASN A 10 36.57 -8.82 36.37
C ASN A 10 35.19 -9.46 36.56
N ALA A 11 34.76 -10.29 35.62
CA ALA A 11 33.49 -11.03 35.73
C ALA A 11 33.45 -11.97 36.94
N TYR A 12 34.61 -12.54 37.34
CA TYR A 12 34.73 -13.32 38.57
C TYR A 12 34.56 -12.44 39.82
N LEU A 13 35.17 -11.25 39.84
CA LEU A 13 35.05 -10.28 40.94
C LEU A 13 33.61 -9.78 41.11
N ASP A 14 32.91 -9.55 40.00
CA ASP A 14 31.51 -9.10 39.97
C ASP A 14 30.50 -10.23 40.24
N GLY A 15 30.97 -11.48 40.31
CA GLY A 15 30.12 -12.66 40.54
C GLY A 15 29.27 -13.08 39.33
N GLU A 16 29.61 -12.60 38.13
CA GLU A 16 28.88 -12.88 36.89
C GLU A 16 29.27 -14.23 36.23
N LEU A 17 30.34 -14.88 36.72
CA LEU A 17 30.75 -16.20 36.23
C LEU A 17 29.96 -17.34 36.90
N GLY A 18 29.34 -18.17 36.07
CA GLY A 18 28.63 -19.38 36.52
C GLY A 18 29.35 -20.70 36.19
N GLY A 19 29.09 -21.72 37.01
CA GLY A 19 29.27 -23.13 36.67
C GLY A 19 30.71 -23.53 36.34
N LEU A 20 30.93 -24.03 35.11
CA LEU A 20 32.24 -24.56 34.67
C LEU A 20 33.30 -23.47 34.57
N ARG A 21 32.92 -22.26 34.11
CA ARG A 21 33.86 -21.15 33.89
C ARG A 21 34.40 -20.59 35.21
N GLN A 22 33.56 -20.53 36.24
CA GLN A 22 34.00 -20.17 37.59
C GLN A 22 35.06 -21.15 38.12
N ARG A 23 34.81 -22.46 38.04
CA ARG A 23 35.76 -23.50 38.51
C ARG A 23 37.09 -23.47 37.75
N GLN A 24 37.06 -23.17 36.45
CA GLN A 24 38.27 -23.02 35.64
C GLN A 24 39.13 -21.85 36.12
N VAL A 25 38.51 -20.71 36.43
CA VAL A 25 39.20 -19.54 36.98
C VAL A 25 39.75 -19.85 38.37
N GLU A 26 38.97 -20.49 39.25
CA GLU A 26 39.42 -20.90 40.59
C GLU A 26 40.64 -21.83 40.53
N GLN A 27 40.58 -22.87 39.70
CA GLN A 27 41.70 -23.79 39.49
C GLN A 27 42.94 -23.09 38.91
N HIS A 28 42.74 -22.07 38.07
CA HIS A 28 43.84 -21.27 37.53
C HIS A 28 44.48 -20.38 38.61
N LEU A 29 43.68 -19.78 39.49
CA LEU A 29 44.14 -18.95 40.60
C LEU A 29 44.99 -19.75 41.60
N GLU A 30 44.70 -21.03 41.82
CA GLU A 30 45.53 -21.91 42.65
C GLU A 30 46.96 -22.08 42.11
N ARG A 31 47.14 -22.00 40.78
CA ARG A 31 48.39 -22.33 40.10
C ARG A 31 49.16 -21.12 39.60
N CYS A 32 48.49 -19.98 39.37
CA CYS A 32 49.09 -18.77 38.82
C CYS A 32 49.22 -17.67 39.88
N ALA A 33 50.45 -17.34 40.27
CA ALA A 33 50.71 -16.21 41.18
C ALA A 33 50.39 -14.85 40.54
N ALA A 34 50.62 -14.69 39.23
CA ALA A 34 50.37 -13.44 38.52
C ALA A 34 48.88 -13.07 38.52
N CYS A 35 47.99 -14.02 38.21
CA CYS A 35 46.54 -13.79 38.20
C CYS A 35 45.97 -13.56 39.61
N ARG A 36 46.60 -14.11 40.66
CA ARG A 36 46.24 -13.80 42.05
C ARG A 36 46.58 -12.36 42.43
N ALA A 37 47.80 -11.91 42.08
CA ALA A 37 48.21 -10.53 42.32
C ALA A 37 47.33 -9.52 41.57
N GLU A 38 46.94 -9.85 40.34
CA GLU A 38 46.01 -9.03 39.54
C GLU A 38 44.61 -8.97 40.19
N LEU A 39 44.07 -10.10 40.65
CA LEU A 39 42.79 -10.14 41.37
C LEU A 39 42.83 -9.33 42.67
N GLU A 40 43.94 -9.39 43.42
CA GLU A 40 44.14 -8.59 44.63
C GLU A 40 44.19 -7.09 44.32
N ALA A 41 44.87 -6.69 43.23
CA ALA A 41 44.89 -5.31 42.77
C ALA A 41 43.48 -4.80 42.41
N LEU A 42 42.68 -5.61 41.69
CA LEU A 42 41.29 -5.28 41.35
C LEU A 42 40.40 -5.16 42.60
N ARG A 43 40.57 -6.05 43.59
CA ARG A 43 39.87 -5.97 44.88
C ARG A 43 40.24 -4.70 45.65
N GLY A 44 41.51 -4.34 45.67
CA GLY A 44 41.99 -3.10 46.28
C GLY A 44 41.38 -1.86 45.64
N LEU A 45 41.33 -1.82 44.31
CA LEU A 45 40.66 -0.73 43.59
C LEU A 45 39.16 -0.66 43.91
N SER A 46 38.46 -1.80 43.92
CA SER A 46 37.04 -1.85 44.29
C SER A 46 36.77 -1.35 45.70
N ALA A 47 37.65 -1.69 46.66
CA ALA A 47 37.57 -1.19 48.03
C ALA A 47 37.75 0.33 48.10
N LEU A 48 38.76 0.90 47.42
CA LEU A 48 38.97 2.35 47.34
C LEU A 48 37.77 3.08 46.75
N LEU A 49 37.14 2.50 45.72
CA LEU A 49 35.92 3.07 45.13
C LEU A 49 34.72 3.02 46.10
N ARG A 50 34.62 1.98 46.94
CA ARG A 50 33.57 1.87 47.98
C ARG A 50 33.80 2.83 49.15
N GLU A 51 35.05 3.14 49.47
CA GLU A 51 35.41 4.12 50.50
C GLU A 51 35.19 5.57 50.04
N THR A 52 35.03 5.78 48.73
CA THR A 52 34.70 7.09 48.19
C THR A 52 33.26 7.43 48.59
N PRO A 53 33.01 8.57 49.28
CA PRO A 53 31.67 8.97 49.65
C PRO A 53 30.81 9.05 48.38
N PRO A 54 29.60 8.46 48.37
CA PRO A 54 28.73 8.48 47.20
C PRO A 54 28.54 9.93 46.75
N ALA A 55 28.87 10.19 45.50
CA ALA A 55 28.80 11.52 44.91
C ALA A 55 27.35 12.01 44.95
N ALA A 56 27.07 12.88 45.92
CA ALA A 56 25.81 13.56 46.15
C ALA A 56 24.61 12.64 46.43
N GLU A 57 23.71 13.18 47.25
CA GLU A 57 22.42 12.59 47.63
C GLU A 57 21.76 11.87 46.45
N PHE A 58 21.61 10.55 46.59
CA PHE A 58 20.74 9.78 45.70
C PHE A 58 19.40 10.51 45.63
N THR A 59 19.09 11.05 44.46
CA THR A 59 17.87 11.84 44.28
C THR A 59 16.70 10.91 44.58
N PRO A 60 15.75 11.29 45.47
CA PRO A 60 14.61 10.44 45.78
C PRO A 60 13.92 9.98 44.49
N THR A 61 13.52 8.72 44.42
CA THR A 61 13.01 8.08 43.19
C THR A 61 11.97 8.93 42.46
N GLY A 62 11.09 9.62 43.20
CA GLY A 62 10.10 10.54 42.62
C GLY A 62 10.70 11.73 41.86
N ARG A 63 11.76 12.35 42.38
CA ARG A 63 12.47 13.45 41.69
C ARG A 63 13.28 12.96 40.50
N PHE A 64 13.89 11.77 40.60
CA PHE A 64 14.57 11.15 39.48
C PHE A 64 13.62 10.90 38.30
N VAL A 65 12.47 10.25 38.56
CA VAL A 65 11.46 9.98 37.52
C VAL A 65 10.95 11.27 36.89
N THR A 66 10.75 12.32 37.69
CA THR A 66 10.31 13.62 37.19
C THR A 66 11.35 14.23 36.23
N ASN A 67 12.62 14.24 36.62
CA ASN A 67 13.71 14.76 35.77
C ASN A 67 13.90 13.91 34.50
N LEU A 68 13.75 12.59 34.62
CA LEU A 68 13.83 11.67 33.48
C LEU A 68 12.68 11.93 32.48
N MET A 69 11.44 12.07 32.97
CA MET A 69 10.27 12.37 32.15
C MET A 69 10.38 13.71 31.42
N LEU A 70 11.07 14.69 32.02
CA LEU A 70 11.34 15.99 31.39
C LEU A 70 12.48 15.93 30.37
N SER A 71 13.44 15.04 30.58
CA SER A 71 14.64 14.91 29.72
C SER A 71 14.42 13.96 28.54
N LEU A 72 13.44 13.06 28.64
CA LEU A 72 13.06 12.20 27.52
C LEU A 72 12.50 13.09 26.41
N PRO A 73 13.07 13.04 25.19
CA PRO A 73 12.39 13.60 24.05
C PRO A 73 11.03 12.93 24.01
N ARG A 74 9.95 13.72 24.18
CA ARG A 74 8.64 13.29 23.72
C ARG A 74 8.87 12.96 22.27
N HIS A 75 8.99 11.66 21.96
CA HIS A 75 8.48 11.20 20.70
C HIS A 75 7.08 11.79 20.70
N PRO A 76 6.78 12.75 19.81
CA PRO A 76 5.40 12.91 19.46
C PRO A 76 5.06 11.49 19.06
N ASP A 77 4.20 10.83 19.83
CA ASP A 77 3.25 9.94 19.21
C ASP A 77 2.73 10.80 18.09
N ALA A 78 3.32 10.62 16.91
CA ALA A 78 2.79 11.13 15.68
C ALA A 78 1.48 10.38 15.64
N SER A 79 0.49 10.96 16.30
CA SER A 79 -0.87 10.52 16.44
C SER A 79 -1.31 10.45 15.00
N GLN A 80 -1.08 9.28 14.40
CA GLN A 80 -0.93 9.17 12.97
C GLN A 80 -2.22 9.72 12.38
N PRO A 81 -2.20 10.86 11.66
CA PRO A 81 -3.36 11.25 10.89
C PRO A 81 -3.50 10.34 9.65
N ARG A 82 -2.82 9.18 9.63
CA ARG A 82 -2.79 8.22 8.52
C ARG A 82 -4.15 7.58 8.25
N LYS A 83 -5.06 7.49 9.23
CA LYS A 83 -6.41 6.92 9.00
C LYS A 83 -7.36 7.88 8.29
N ALA A 84 -7.24 9.19 8.52
CA ALA A 84 -8.04 10.18 7.80
C ALA A 84 -7.44 10.48 6.41
N ALA A 85 -6.11 10.55 6.33
CA ALA A 85 -5.40 10.72 5.06
C ALA A 85 -5.58 9.52 4.10
N SER A 86 -5.77 8.28 4.61
CA SER A 86 -6.06 7.13 3.75
C SER A 86 -7.45 7.19 3.12
N LEU A 87 -8.46 7.73 3.82
CA LEU A 87 -9.81 7.85 3.27
C LEU A 87 -9.89 9.00 2.25
N GLY A 88 -9.23 10.14 2.55
CA GLY A 88 -9.14 11.27 1.62
C GLY A 88 -8.35 10.93 0.36
N TRP A 89 -7.25 10.16 0.48
CA TRP A 89 -6.49 9.68 -0.69
C TRP A 89 -7.25 8.60 -1.48
N TRP A 90 -8.16 7.85 -0.84
CA TRP A 90 -9.03 6.88 -1.53
C TRP A 90 -10.17 7.57 -2.30
N LEU A 91 -10.70 8.67 -1.75
CA LEU A 91 -11.75 9.47 -2.38
C LEU A 91 -11.25 10.36 -3.52
N ALA A 92 -9.96 10.75 -3.52
CA ALA A 92 -9.38 11.56 -4.59
C ALA A 92 -9.46 10.90 -5.99
N PRO A 93 -8.98 9.66 -6.22
CA PRO A 93 -9.11 9.01 -7.52
C PRO A 93 -10.55 8.65 -7.85
N ALA A 94 -11.36 8.25 -6.86
CA ALA A 94 -12.78 7.97 -7.07
C ALA A 94 -13.57 9.23 -7.49
N GLY A 95 -13.28 10.36 -6.87
CA GLY A 95 -13.85 11.67 -7.22
C GLY A 95 -13.38 12.14 -8.59
N LEU A 96 -12.09 11.96 -8.93
CA LEU A 96 -11.56 12.31 -10.25
C LEU A 96 -12.23 11.49 -11.36
N LEU A 97 -12.44 10.19 -11.11
CA LEU A 97 -13.14 9.29 -12.03
C LEU A 97 -14.62 9.66 -12.17
N GLY A 98 -15.31 9.95 -11.07
CA GLY A 98 -16.70 10.40 -11.09
C GLY A 98 -16.86 11.71 -11.86
N ALA A 99 -16.00 12.69 -11.60
CA ALA A 99 -15.98 13.96 -12.32
C ALA A 99 -15.64 13.78 -13.81
N TRP A 100 -14.66 12.94 -14.13
CA TRP A 100 -14.28 12.65 -15.52
C TRP A 100 -15.40 11.94 -16.28
N PHE A 101 -16.05 10.94 -15.66
CA PHE A 101 -17.19 10.23 -16.23
C PHE A 101 -18.33 11.19 -16.50
N PHE A 102 -18.71 12.00 -15.50
CA PHE A 102 -19.77 13.00 -15.65
C PHE A 102 -19.45 14.00 -16.76
N LEU A 103 -18.25 14.58 -16.76
CA LEU A 103 -17.84 15.55 -17.78
C LEU A 103 -17.82 14.91 -19.17
N ARG A 104 -17.37 13.65 -19.29
CA ARG A 104 -17.38 12.91 -20.55
C ARG A 104 -18.80 12.69 -21.04
N THR A 105 -19.71 12.26 -20.17
CA THR A 105 -21.13 12.07 -20.50
C THR A 105 -21.79 13.38 -20.96
N VAL A 106 -21.55 14.48 -20.24
CA VAL A 106 -22.09 15.80 -20.59
C VAL A 106 -21.53 16.29 -21.93
N LEU A 107 -20.22 16.17 -22.15
CA LEU A 107 -19.59 16.57 -23.42
C LEU A 107 -20.06 15.70 -24.59
N THR A 108 -20.29 14.40 -24.40
CA THR A 108 -20.87 13.55 -25.44
C THR A 108 -22.31 13.93 -25.74
N LEU A 109 -23.14 14.18 -24.72
CA LEU A 109 -24.52 14.62 -24.93
C LEU A 109 -24.54 15.97 -25.66
N THR A 110 -23.75 16.94 -25.20
CA THR A 110 -23.66 18.28 -25.79
C THR A 110 -23.12 18.22 -27.22
N GLY A 111 -22.11 17.38 -27.47
CA GLY A 111 -21.55 17.16 -28.80
C GLY A 111 -22.57 16.55 -29.76
N VAL A 112 -23.37 15.59 -29.29
CA VAL A 112 -24.48 15.01 -30.07
C VAL A 112 -25.55 16.06 -30.35
N PHE A 113 -25.96 16.87 -29.36
CA PHE A 113 -26.97 17.92 -29.56
C PHE A 113 -26.50 19.03 -30.52
N THR A 114 -25.26 19.49 -30.39
CA THR A 114 -24.70 20.57 -31.22
C THR A 114 -24.38 20.11 -32.64
N ALA A 115 -23.86 18.89 -32.81
CA ALA A 115 -23.69 18.27 -34.12
C ALA A 115 -25.06 17.98 -34.78
N ALA A 116 -26.08 17.68 -33.97
CA ALA A 116 -27.44 17.47 -34.46
C ALA A 116 -28.09 18.77 -34.96
N ASP A 117 -27.78 19.91 -34.35
CA ASP A 117 -28.28 21.23 -34.73
C ASP A 117 -27.56 21.77 -35.98
N ALA A 118 -26.24 21.64 -36.04
CA ALA A 118 -25.41 22.20 -37.13
C ALA A 118 -25.58 21.49 -38.49
N THR A 119 -26.04 20.23 -38.50
CA THR A 119 -26.20 19.43 -39.73
C THR A 119 -27.66 19.22 -40.14
N GLY A 120 -28.62 19.80 -39.42
CA GLY A 120 -30.06 19.57 -39.64
C GLY A 120 -30.57 18.21 -39.17
N LEU A 121 -29.73 17.44 -38.48
CA LEU A 121 -30.03 16.14 -37.86
C LEU A 121 -31.13 16.20 -36.80
N LEU A 122 -31.45 17.36 -36.21
CA LEU A 122 -32.63 17.51 -35.34
C LEU A 122 -33.96 17.28 -36.09
N LYS A 123 -34.04 17.57 -37.40
CA LYS A 123 -35.21 17.17 -38.22
C LYS A 123 -35.30 15.65 -38.41
N GLN A 124 -34.16 14.95 -38.39
CA GLN A 124 -34.08 13.49 -38.49
C GLN A 124 -34.22 12.81 -37.12
N ALA A 125 -33.86 13.48 -36.02
CA ALA A 125 -34.18 13.04 -34.66
C ALA A 125 -35.68 13.16 -34.38
N ASN A 126 -36.36 14.17 -34.93
CA ASN A 126 -37.82 14.18 -34.97
C ASN A 126 -38.34 12.95 -35.72
N ALA A 127 -37.68 12.53 -36.82
CA ALA A 127 -38.00 11.28 -37.49
C ALA A 127 -37.75 10.02 -36.64
N TRP A 128 -36.78 10.01 -35.73
CA TRP A 128 -36.50 8.92 -34.79
C TRP A 128 -37.57 8.82 -33.69
N PHE A 129 -38.00 9.94 -33.13
CA PHE A 129 -39.15 10.00 -32.21
C PHE A 129 -40.50 9.76 -32.93
N THR A 130 -40.55 9.96 -34.25
CA THR A 130 -41.68 9.57 -35.11
C THR A 130 -41.45 8.28 -35.90
N GLY A 131 -40.50 7.41 -35.51
CA GLY A 131 -40.40 6.01 -36.01
C GLY A 131 -39.29 5.65 -37.03
N GLY A 132 -38.16 6.37 -37.12
CA GLY A 132 -37.05 6.05 -38.03
C GLY A 132 -35.97 5.15 -37.40
N GLN A 133 -35.79 3.93 -37.94
CA GLN A 133 -34.80 2.93 -37.49
C GLN A 133 -33.36 3.26 -37.98
N PRO A 134 -32.31 3.19 -37.13
CA PRO A 134 -30.91 3.37 -37.55
C PRO A 134 -30.43 2.25 -38.49
N GLN A 135 -29.65 2.60 -39.53
CA GLN A 135 -29.21 1.70 -40.61
C GLN A 135 -27.68 1.66 -40.76
N ALA A 136 -27.11 0.46 -40.84
CA ALA A 136 -25.69 0.20 -41.07
C ALA A 136 -25.29 0.47 -42.54
N ALA A 137 -24.04 0.88 -42.76
CA ALA A 137 -23.54 1.22 -44.10
C ALA A 137 -23.66 0.08 -45.12
N TRP A 138 -23.45 -1.17 -44.69
CA TRP A 138 -23.63 -2.34 -45.55
C TRP A 138 -25.08 -2.54 -45.98
N PHE A 139 -26.05 -2.22 -45.11
CA PHE A 139 -27.48 -2.33 -45.40
C PHE A 139 -27.91 -1.29 -46.42
N VAL A 140 -27.42 -0.05 -46.31
CA VAL A 140 -27.64 1.01 -47.30
C VAL A 140 -27.02 0.63 -48.66
N ALA A 141 -25.83 0.04 -48.67
CA ALA A 141 -25.18 -0.40 -49.92
C ALA A 141 -25.98 -1.52 -50.62
N ILE A 142 -26.47 -2.50 -49.87
CA ILE A 142 -27.27 -3.60 -50.44
C ILE A 142 -28.64 -3.12 -50.92
N THR A 143 -29.33 -2.30 -50.12
CA THR A 143 -30.66 -1.78 -50.48
C THR A 143 -30.62 -0.78 -51.63
N SER A 144 -29.56 0.02 -51.75
CA SER A 144 -29.40 0.92 -52.90
C SER A 144 -29.11 0.19 -54.21
N LEU A 145 -28.34 -0.91 -54.16
CA LEU A 145 -27.98 -1.69 -55.34
C LEU A 145 -29.07 -2.68 -55.78
N PHE A 146 -29.77 -3.29 -54.83
CA PHE A 146 -30.68 -4.41 -55.09
C PHE A 146 -32.10 -4.20 -54.58
N GLY A 147 -32.42 -3.06 -53.94
CA GLY A 147 -33.70 -2.84 -53.28
C GLY A 147 -34.92 -2.92 -54.20
N SER A 148 -34.79 -2.46 -55.46
CA SER A 148 -35.84 -2.54 -56.47
C SER A 148 -36.10 -3.95 -57.00
N GLN A 149 -35.16 -4.88 -56.80
CA GLN A 149 -35.25 -6.28 -57.24
C GLN A 149 -35.65 -7.24 -56.11
N MET A 150 -35.69 -6.76 -54.86
CA MET A 150 -36.00 -7.56 -53.68
C MET A 150 -37.50 -7.64 -53.42
N SER A 151 -37.98 -8.85 -53.12
CA SER A 151 -39.33 -9.05 -52.61
C SER A 151 -39.49 -8.50 -51.19
N ALA A 152 -40.73 -8.22 -50.77
CA ALA A 152 -41.03 -7.71 -49.44
C ALA A 152 -40.49 -8.61 -48.31
N ALA A 153 -40.45 -9.93 -48.52
CA ALA A 153 -39.90 -10.90 -47.57
C ALA A 153 -38.35 -10.83 -47.45
N GLN A 154 -37.66 -10.43 -48.52
CA GLN A 154 -36.20 -10.25 -48.50
C GLN A 154 -35.83 -8.92 -47.82
N GLN A 155 -36.64 -7.88 -48.02
CA GLN A 155 -36.44 -6.60 -47.35
C GLN A 155 -36.64 -6.72 -45.84
N SER A 156 -37.63 -7.49 -45.38
CA SER A 156 -37.88 -7.72 -43.95
C SER A 156 -36.74 -8.48 -43.29
N THR A 157 -36.23 -9.55 -43.91
CA THR A 157 -35.10 -10.33 -43.37
C THR A 157 -33.82 -9.49 -43.30
N LEU A 158 -33.50 -8.72 -44.33
CA LEU A 158 -32.35 -7.80 -44.32
C LEU A 158 -32.46 -6.73 -43.23
N SER A 159 -33.65 -6.21 -42.97
CA SER A 159 -33.87 -5.21 -41.91
C SER A 159 -33.61 -5.77 -40.51
N LEU A 160 -33.97 -7.04 -40.26
CA LEU A 160 -33.67 -7.74 -39.01
C LEU A 160 -32.16 -7.93 -38.84
N PHE A 161 -31.46 -8.34 -39.90
CA PHE A 161 -29.99 -8.45 -39.88
C PHE A 161 -29.31 -7.10 -39.61
N ASN A 162 -29.83 -6.02 -40.18
CA ASN A 162 -29.35 -4.67 -39.92
C ASN A 162 -29.50 -4.30 -38.43
N GLN A 163 -30.67 -4.53 -37.84
CA GLN A 163 -30.92 -4.26 -36.42
C GLN A 163 -29.97 -5.05 -35.51
N VAL A 164 -29.75 -6.33 -35.78
CA VAL A 164 -28.81 -7.17 -35.02
C VAL A 164 -27.37 -6.66 -35.16
N SER A 165 -26.96 -6.21 -36.35
CA SER A 165 -25.60 -5.73 -36.59
C SER A 165 -25.28 -4.40 -35.90
N VAL A 166 -26.23 -3.45 -35.92
CA VAL A 166 -26.08 -2.14 -35.25
C VAL A 166 -26.09 -2.32 -33.75
N PHE A 167 -27.00 -3.15 -33.24
CA PHE A 167 -27.06 -3.49 -31.81
C PHE A 167 -25.79 -4.19 -31.32
N GLY A 168 -25.25 -5.11 -32.11
CA GLY A 168 -23.98 -5.76 -31.83
C GLY A 168 -22.81 -4.77 -31.78
N GLY A 169 -22.66 -3.92 -32.79
CA GLY A 169 -21.55 -2.98 -32.89
C GLY A 169 -21.45 -2.02 -31.69
N ASP A 170 -22.57 -1.43 -31.29
CA ASP A 170 -22.61 -0.48 -30.16
C ASP A 170 -22.37 -1.18 -28.81
N LEU A 171 -22.95 -2.38 -28.62
CA LEU A 171 -22.69 -3.16 -27.41
C LEU A 171 -21.22 -3.58 -27.31
N PHE A 172 -20.64 -4.10 -28.39
CA PHE A 172 -19.25 -4.57 -28.37
C PHE A 172 -18.26 -3.42 -28.18
N SER A 173 -18.43 -2.29 -28.88
CA SER A 173 -17.52 -1.16 -28.78
C SER A 173 -17.52 -0.51 -27.39
N GLY A 174 -18.71 -0.26 -26.83
CA GLY A 174 -18.85 0.39 -25.53
C GLY A 174 -18.41 -0.51 -24.38
N PHE A 175 -18.87 -1.76 -24.35
CA PHE A 175 -18.57 -2.67 -23.24
C PHE A 175 -17.14 -3.17 -23.24
N LEU A 176 -16.51 -3.42 -24.40
CA LEU A 176 -15.13 -3.95 -24.42
C LEU A 176 -14.14 -2.95 -23.82
N TRP A 177 -14.26 -1.67 -24.19
CA TRP A 177 -13.36 -0.64 -23.67
C TRP A 177 -13.60 -0.37 -22.19
N GLN A 178 -14.86 -0.39 -21.75
CA GLN A 178 -15.22 -0.25 -20.34
C GLN A 178 -14.72 -1.44 -19.51
N ALA A 179 -14.91 -2.66 -20.00
CA ALA A 179 -14.43 -3.88 -19.35
C ALA A 179 -12.89 -3.89 -19.25
N ALA A 180 -12.18 -3.42 -20.28
CA ALA A 180 -10.72 -3.31 -20.26
C ALA A 180 -10.23 -2.33 -19.17
N ILE A 181 -10.86 -1.16 -19.01
CA ILE A 181 -10.52 -0.19 -17.97
C ILE A 181 -10.79 -0.77 -16.57
N VAL A 182 -11.93 -1.42 -16.39
CA VAL A 182 -12.27 -2.07 -15.11
C VAL A 182 -11.24 -3.14 -14.76
N LEU A 183 -10.90 -4.02 -15.70
CA LEU A 183 -9.89 -5.06 -15.47
C LEU A 183 -8.52 -4.47 -15.13
N LEU A 184 -8.08 -3.43 -15.84
CA LEU A 184 -6.79 -2.78 -15.60
C LEU A 184 -6.74 -2.13 -14.22
N TYR A 185 -7.86 -1.54 -13.77
CA TYR A 185 -7.99 -1.01 -12.42
C TYR A 185 -7.96 -2.11 -11.36
N TRP A 186 -8.68 -3.22 -11.56
CA TRP A 186 -8.67 -4.37 -10.64
C TRP A 186 -7.28 -4.99 -10.50
N VAL A 187 -6.53 -5.11 -11.60
CA VAL A 187 -5.14 -5.60 -11.60
C VAL A 187 -4.23 -4.65 -10.84
N TRP A 188 -4.38 -3.34 -11.06
CA TRP A 188 -3.59 -2.34 -10.33
C TRP A 188 -3.90 -2.35 -8.82
N LEU A 189 -5.17 -2.47 -8.45
CA LEU A 189 -5.62 -2.58 -7.06
C LEU A 189 -5.05 -3.83 -6.37
N ALA A 190 -5.09 -4.98 -7.05
CA ALA A 190 -4.51 -6.22 -6.55
C ALA A 190 -2.99 -6.11 -6.36
N ALA A 191 -2.27 -5.55 -7.34
CA ALA A 191 -0.82 -5.35 -7.25
C ALA A 191 -0.44 -4.39 -6.11
N TRP A 192 -1.23 -3.34 -5.88
CA TRP A 192 -1.06 -2.43 -4.74
C TRP A 192 -1.29 -3.15 -3.41
N TRP A 193 -2.36 -3.94 -3.30
CA TRP A 193 -2.65 -4.73 -2.11
C TRP A 193 -1.52 -5.69 -1.76
N PHE A 194 -0.96 -6.41 -2.73
CA PHE A 194 0.18 -7.30 -2.49
C PHE A 194 1.45 -6.56 -2.07
N ARG A 195 1.66 -5.32 -2.52
CA ARG A 195 2.82 -4.50 -2.15
C ARG A 195 2.71 -3.87 -0.78
N HIS A 196 1.51 -3.55 -0.33
CA HIS A 196 1.24 -2.87 0.94
C HIS A 196 0.66 -3.79 2.02
N ALA A 197 0.41 -5.06 1.71
CA ALA A 197 0.05 -6.06 2.70
C ALA A 197 1.13 -6.10 3.80
N PRO A 198 0.78 -5.84 5.07
CA PRO A 198 1.74 -5.90 6.15
C PRO A 198 2.31 -7.32 6.19
N ARG A 199 3.64 -7.43 6.07
CA ARG A 199 4.33 -8.72 6.16
C ARG A 199 3.88 -9.39 7.46
N PRO A 200 3.36 -10.63 7.42
CA PRO A 200 2.99 -11.33 8.64
C PRO A 200 4.24 -11.40 9.50
N MET A 201 4.18 -10.77 10.67
CA MET A 201 5.27 -10.73 11.63
C MET A 201 5.57 -12.19 11.98
N LYS A 202 6.72 -12.71 11.52
CA LYS A 202 7.19 -14.04 11.88
C LYS A 202 7.37 -14.05 13.40
N ILE A 203 6.40 -14.64 14.10
CA ILE A 203 6.54 -14.96 15.51
C ILE A 203 7.53 -16.14 15.54
N ILE A 204 8.77 -15.83 15.90
CA ILE A 204 9.78 -16.83 16.22
C ILE A 204 9.43 -17.29 17.64
N PHE A 205 8.98 -18.54 17.77
CA PHE A 205 8.92 -19.28 19.02
C PHE A 205 10.18 -20.14 19.14
#